data_AF-A0A497RRI1-F1
#
_entry.id   AF-A0A497RRI1-F1
#
_cell.length_a   1.000
_cell.length_b   1.000
_cell.length_c   1.000
_cell.angle_alpha   90.00
_cell.angle_beta   90.00
_cell.angle_gamma   90.00
#
_symmetry.space_group_name_H-M   'P 1'
#
loop_
_entity.id
_entity.type
_entity.pdbx_description
1 polymer ?
#
loop_
_entity_poly.entity_id
_entity_poly.type
_entity_poly.pdbx_seq_one_letter_code
_entity_poly.pdbx_strand_id
1 'polypeptide(L)'
;MIEFVIKLIDLSQLNEGLKKLPEGHITMILADAENYLTVNIHTLKYLCNIRDMPGIYITVNRPYHSISKILLENKIRIDRLFFIDCITIQAMGEVKREDKCLFVSPGDLTDLAVSIDQWVEAIPEKDKFLFMDSLSSLLFYNSAGTLAKFSHFLTGRMRLWDLSGIFMSLEKEDDPHFLDDISQFCDEIITIKGAKE
;
A
#
# COMPACT_ATOMS: atom_id res chain seq x y z
N MET A 1 -27.46 -6.21 11.17
CA MET A 1 -27.23 -5.01 12.00
C MET A 1 -25.79 -5.03 12.48
N ILE A 2 -24.90 -4.36 11.76
CA ILE A 2 -23.83 -3.49 12.31
C ILE A 2 -23.71 -2.40 11.24
N GLU A 3 -24.46 -1.30 11.39
CA GLU A 3 -24.14 -0.07 10.65
C GLU A 3 -22.83 0.43 11.23
N PHE A 4 -21.74 0.22 10.50
CA PHE A 4 -20.51 0.95 10.75
C PHE A 4 -20.86 2.43 10.50
N VAL A 5 -20.99 3.18 11.59
CA VAL A 5 -21.04 4.64 11.56
C VAL A 5 -19.73 5.07 10.93
N ILE A 6 -19.75 5.35 9.63
CA ILE A 6 -18.68 6.07 8.96
C ILE A 6 -18.73 7.46 9.59
N LYS A 7 -17.90 7.70 10.61
CA LYS A 7 -17.55 9.07 10.99
C LYS A 7 -17.14 9.76 9.68
N LEU A 8 -17.70 10.94 9.42
CA LEU A 8 -17.38 11.75 8.24
C LEU A 8 -15.89 12.14 8.33
N ILE A 9 -15.01 11.29 7.82
CA ILE A 9 -13.63 11.66 7.55
C ILE A 9 -13.66 12.68 6.43
N ASP A 10 -12.99 13.81 6.64
CA ASP A 10 -12.73 14.74 5.56
C ASP A 10 -11.68 14.15 4.61
N LEU A 11 -12.16 13.58 3.51
CA LEU A 11 -11.33 13.02 2.44
C LEU A 11 -11.00 14.06 1.37
N SER A 12 -11.33 15.34 1.56
CA SER A 12 -11.02 16.40 0.58
C SER A 12 -9.52 16.45 0.29
N GLN A 13 -8.68 16.45 1.34
CA GLN A 13 -7.23 16.45 1.22
C GLN A 13 -6.71 15.22 0.46
N LEU A 14 -7.24 14.02 0.78
CA LEU A 14 -6.90 12.80 0.05
C LEU A 14 -7.27 12.92 -1.43
N ASN A 15 -8.49 13.33 -1.72
CA ASN A 15 -8.99 13.45 -3.11
C ASN A 15 -8.22 14.50 -3.91
N GLU A 16 -7.86 15.63 -3.28
CA GLU A 16 -7.06 16.66 -3.93
C GLU A 16 -5.63 16.19 -4.20
N GLY A 17 -4.99 15.54 -3.22
CA GLY A 17 -3.66 14.97 -3.39
C GLY A 17 -3.65 13.95 -4.52
N LEU A 18 -4.55 12.97 -4.47
CA LEU A 18 -4.67 11.92 -5.50
C LEU A 18 -4.95 12.46 -6.92
N LYS A 19 -5.68 13.58 -7.06
CA LYS A 19 -5.92 14.22 -8.36
C LYS A 19 -4.71 14.93 -8.93
N LYS A 20 -3.80 15.37 -8.06
CA LYS A 20 -2.60 16.11 -8.44
C LYS A 20 -1.41 15.19 -8.72
N LEU A 21 -1.51 13.89 -8.39
CA LEU A 21 -0.43 12.92 -8.56
C LEU A 21 -0.04 12.76 -10.04
N PRO A 22 1.18 13.17 -10.42
CA PRO A 22 1.75 12.84 -11.71
C PRO A 22 1.94 11.31 -11.86
N GLU A 23 2.03 10.84 -13.09
CA GLU A 23 2.53 9.47 -13.36
C GLU A 23 3.96 9.32 -12.80
N GLY A 24 4.27 8.15 -12.24
CA GLY A 24 5.59 7.85 -11.68
C GLY A 24 5.87 8.47 -10.31
N HIS A 25 4.91 9.20 -9.72
CA HIS A 25 5.07 9.87 -8.43
C HIS A 25 4.95 8.89 -7.26
N ILE A 26 5.77 9.08 -6.23
CA ILE A 26 5.79 8.25 -5.02
C ILE A 26 5.20 9.06 -3.87
N THR A 27 4.06 8.61 -3.36
CA THR A 27 3.29 9.31 -2.34
C THR A 27 3.27 8.50 -1.05
N MET A 28 3.63 9.14 0.05
CA MET A 28 3.39 8.60 1.38
C MET A 28 2.03 9.10 1.88
N ILE A 29 1.20 8.18 2.37
CA ILE A 29 -0.07 8.53 3.01
C ILE A 29 0.02 8.12 4.47
N LEU A 30 -0.08 9.10 5.36
CA LEU A 30 -0.13 8.93 6.80
C LEU A 30 -1.59 8.96 7.24
N ALA A 31 -2.05 7.92 7.92
CA ALA A 31 -3.39 7.87 8.47
C ALA A 31 -3.36 7.32 9.90
N ASP A 32 -4.21 7.84 10.78
CA ASP A 32 -4.42 7.24 12.09
C ASP A 32 -5.09 5.85 11.96
N ALA A 33 -5.05 5.08 13.06
CA ALA A 33 -5.58 3.73 13.08
C ALA A 33 -7.09 3.65 12.81
N GLU A 34 -7.87 4.68 13.19
CA GLU A 34 -9.32 4.71 12.98
C GLU A 34 -9.66 4.87 11.49
N ASN A 35 -8.88 5.66 10.78
CA ASN A 35 -9.16 6.09 9.41
C ASN A 35 -8.40 5.28 8.35
N TYR A 36 -7.35 4.56 8.75
CA TYR A 36 -6.46 3.78 7.89
C TYR A 36 -7.18 2.93 6.83
N LEU A 37 -8.13 2.08 7.25
CA LEU A 37 -8.82 1.19 6.29
C LEU A 37 -9.66 1.98 5.29
N THR A 38 -10.34 3.02 5.78
CA THR A 38 -11.15 3.90 4.93
C THR A 38 -10.28 4.60 3.90
N VAL A 39 -9.13 5.14 4.31
CA VAL A 39 -8.16 5.77 3.41
C VAL A 39 -7.68 4.77 2.35
N ASN A 40 -7.33 3.54 2.72
CA ASN A 40 -6.88 2.53 1.75
C ASN A 40 -7.97 2.20 0.71
N ILE A 41 -9.22 2.01 1.17
CA ILE A 41 -10.37 1.77 0.30
C ILE A 41 -10.57 2.94 -0.68
N HIS A 42 -10.52 4.18 -0.19
CA HIS A 42 -10.71 5.35 -1.04
C HIS A 42 -9.60 5.53 -2.06
N THR A 43 -8.34 5.36 -1.66
CA THR A 43 -7.19 5.44 -2.57
C THR A 43 -7.24 4.35 -3.63
N LEU A 44 -7.49 3.10 -3.25
CA LEU A 44 -7.60 2.00 -4.22
C LEU A 44 -8.79 2.18 -5.16
N LYS A 45 -9.92 2.70 -4.67
CA LYS A 45 -11.08 2.99 -5.53
C LYS A 45 -10.75 4.06 -6.55
N TYR A 46 -10.01 5.10 -6.17
CA TYR A 46 -9.53 6.10 -7.12
C TYR A 46 -8.60 5.47 -8.17
N LEU A 47 -7.58 4.73 -7.75
CA LEU A 47 -6.60 4.13 -8.66
C LEU A 47 -7.21 3.07 -9.59
N CYS A 48 -7.99 2.13 -9.06
CA CYS A 48 -8.52 1.00 -9.82
C CYS A 48 -9.77 1.35 -10.63
N ASN A 49 -10.66 2.19 -10.09
CA ASN A 49 -11.96 2.43 -10.72
C ASN A 49 -12.02 3.74 -11.50
N ILE A 50 -11.32 4.79 -11.04
CA ILE A 50 -11.36 6.11 -11.67
C ILE A 50 -10.22 6.26 -12.69
N ARG A 51 -9.00 5.93 -12.27
CA ARG A 51 -7.81 5.94 -13.12
C ARG A 51 -7.68 4.70 -14.01
N ASP A 52 -8.39 3.62 -13.67
CA ASP A 52 -8.35 2.33 -14.37
C ASP A 52 -6.94 1.71 -14.47
N MET A 53 -6.09 1.97 -13.48
CA MET A 53 -4.71 1.53 -13.48
C MET A 53 -4.60 0.08 -12.98
N PRO A 54 -3.78 -0.79 -13.61
CA PRO A 54 -3.34 -2.02 -12.99
C PRO A 54 -2.38 -1.72 -11.84
N GLY A 55 -2.47 -2.50 -10.77
CA GLY A 55 -1.63 -2.30 -9.60
C GLY A 55 -1.22 -3.56 -8.89
N ILE A 56 -0.06 -3.51 -8.25
CA ILE A 56 0.36 -4.49 -7.28
C ILE A 56 0.03 -4.00 -5.88
N TYR A 57 -0.70 -4.80 -5.12
CA TYR A 57 -1.11 -4.50 -3.76
C TYR A 57 -0.40 -5.45 -2.79
N ILE A 58 0.46 -4.88 -1.95
CA ILE A 58 1.28 -5.61 -0.99
C ILE A 58 0.62 -5.46 0.37
N THR A 59 0.16 -6.56 0.95
CA THR A 59 -0.51 -6.55 2.25
C THR A 59 0.33 -7.24 3.33
N VAL A 60 0.54 -6.53 4.43
CA VAL A 60 1.36 -6.95 5.56
C VAL A 60 0.51 -7.14 6.82
N ASN A 61 -0.72 -6.63 6.81
CA ASN A 61 -1.62 -6.63 7.98
C ASN A 61 -2.83 -7.56 7.85
N ARG A 62 -3.30 -7.81 6.63
CA ARG A 62 -4.57 -8.52 6.39
C ARG A 62 -4.37 -9.60 5.32
N PRO A 63 -4.71 -10.88 5.61
CA PRO A 63 -4.65 -11.93 4.62
C PRO A 63 -5.37 -11.58 3.32
N TYR A 64 -4.82 -12.01 2.18
CA TYR A 64 -5.30 -11.78 0.82
C TYR A 64 -6.81 -12.01 0.68
N HIS A 65 -7.34 -13.13 1.19
CA HIS A 65 -8.76 -13.43 1.09
C HIS A 65 -9.63 -12.44 1.88
N SER A 66 -9.17 -12.04 3.07
CA SER A 66 -9.88 -11.09 3.94
C SER A 66 -9.91 -9.71 3.31
N ILE A 67 -8.78 -9.21 2.82
CA ILE A 67 -8.72 -7.90 2.18
C ILE A 67 -9.46 -7.90 0.83
N SER A 68 -9.31 -8.93 0.01
CA SER A 68 -10.03 -9.05 -1.26
C SER A 68 -11.55 -8.98 -1.08
N LYS A 69 -12.08 -9.65 -0.04
CA LYS A 69 -13.50 -9.55 0.31
C LYS A 69 -13.91 -8.12 0.66
N ILE A 70 -13.14 -7.43 1.49
CA ILE A 70 -13.40 -6.03 1.86
C ILE A 70 -13.38 -5.13 0.61
N LEU A 71 -12.40 -5.29 -0.28
CA LEU A 71 -12.29 -4.49 -1.50
C LEU A 71 -13.48 -4.73 -2.44
N LEU A 72 -13.90 -5.98 -2.61
CA LEU A 72 -15.09 -6.35 -3.39
C LEU A 72 -16.38 -5.74 -2.81
N GLU A 73 -16.58 -5.85 -1.50
CA GLU A 73 -17.75 -5.27 -0.81
C GLU A 73 -17.81 -3.74 -0.99
N ASN A 74 -16.65 -3.08 -1.09
CA ASN A 74 -16.53 -1.64 -1.35
C ASN A 74 -16.54 -1.27 -2.85
N LYS A 75 -16.83 -2.25 -3.72
CA LYS A 75 -16.94 -2.12 -5.18
C LYS A 75 -15.63 -1.69 -5.84
N ILE A 76 -14.48 -2.11 -5.31
CA ILE A 76 -13.17 -1.88 -5.94
C ILE A 76 -12.93 -2.95 -6.99
N ARG A 77 -12.40 -2.54 -8.15
CA ARG A 77 -12.03 -3.41 -9.26
C ARG A 77 -10.79 -4.24 -8.95
N ILE A 78 -10.96 -5.29 -8.14
CA ILE A 78 -9.88 -6.23 -7.80
C ILE A 78 -9.34 -6.96 -9.04
N ASP A 79 -10.05 -6.94 -10.17
CA ASP A 79 -9.55 -7.45 -11.44
C ASP A 79 -8.30 -6.70 -11.92
N ARG A 80 -8.14 -5.43 -11.50
CA ARG A 80 -6.96 -4.59 -11.74
C ARG A 80 -5.82 -4.82 -10.75
N LEU A 81 -6.01 -5.67 -9.73
CA LEU A 81 -5.01 -5.89 -8.70
C LEU A 81 -4.34 -7.26 -8.85
N PHE A 82 -3.03 -7.26 -8.64
CA PHE A 82 -2.26 -8.44 -8.27
C PHE A 82 -1.78 -8.28 -6.83
N PHE A 83 -1.82 -9.35 -6.05
CA PHE A 83 -1.54 -9.29 -4.62
C PHE A 83 -0.18 -9.91 -4.29
N ILE A 84 0.51 -9.30 -3.33
CA ILE A 84 1.55 -9.97 -2.56
C ILE A 84 1.08 -9.97 -1.11
N ASP A 85 0.84 -11.16 -0.57
CA ASP A 85 0.43 -11.37 0.80
C ASP A 85 1.63 -11.74 1.66
N CYS A 86 1.97 -10.82 2.57
CA CYS A 86 3.09 -10.96 3.48
C CYS A 86 2.70 -11.48 4.87
N ILE A 87 1.44 -11.82 5.13
CA ILE A 87 0.97 -12.18 6.47
C ILE A 87 0.42 -13.60 6.57
N THR A 88 -0.14 -14.16 5.50
CA THR A 88 -0.79 -15.48 5.56
C THR A 88 0.19 -16.60 5.87
N ILE A 89 1.41 -16.59 5.30
CA ILE A 89 2.46 -17.58 5.63
C ILE A 89 2.79 -17.53 7.13
N GLN A 90 2.87 -16.33 7.71
CA GLN A 90 3.16 -16.15 9.13
C GLN A 90 2.03 -16.69 10.02
N ALA A 91 0.78 -16.59 9.57
CA ALA A 91 -0.39 -17.02 10.34
C ALA A 91 -0.70 -18.52 10.19
N MET A 92 -0.46 -19.12 9.02
CA MET A 92 -0.94 -20.46 8.67
C MET A 92 0.16 -21.47 8.31
N GLY A 93 1.39 -21.03 8.10
CA GLY A 93 2.54 -21.87 7.71
C GLY A 93 2.52 -22.32 6.26
N GLU A 94 1.45 -23.00 5.82
CA GLU A 94 1.28 -23.46 4.44
C GLU A 94 0.19 -22.67 3.72
N VAL A 95 0.47 -22.30 2.47
CA VAL A 95 -0.42 -21.54 1.59
C VAL A 95 -0.67 -22.29 0.30
N LYS A 96 -1.92 -22.28 -0.16
CA LYS A 96 -2.28 -22.82 -1.47
C LYS A 96 -1.92 -21.81 -2.55
N ARG A 97 -1.60 -22.29 -3.75
CA ARG A 97 -1.37 -21.42 -4.91
C ARG A 97 -2.66 -20.68 -5.27
N GLU A 98 -2.52 -19.39 -5.56
CA GLU A 98 -3.58 -18.48 -5.96
C GLU A 98 -3.16 -17.77 -7.26
N ASP A 99 -4.06 -17.66 -8.23
CA ASP A 99 -3.72 -17.11 -9.56
C ASP A 99 -3.36 -15.61 -9.52
N LYS A 100 -3.90 -14.88 -8.54
CA LYS A 100 -3.72 -13.42 -8.39
C LYS A 100 -2.98 -13.02 -7.11
N CYS A 101 -2.33 -13.96 -6.44
CA CYS A 101 -1.62 -13.67 -5.20
C CYS A 101 -0.33 -14.49 -5.10
N LEU A 102 0.78 -13.80 -4.84
CA LEU A 102 1.99 -14.42 -4.31
C LEU A 102 2.00 -14.31 -2.79
N PHE A 103 2.63 -15.28 -2.14
CA PHE A 103 2.80 -15.28 -0.70
C PHE A 103 4.29 -15.18 -0.40
N VAL A 104 4.69 -14.13 0.30
CA VAL A 104 6.10 -13.80 0.58
C VAL A 104 6.26 -13.60 2.08
N SER A 105 7.41 -13.93 2.67
CA SER A 105 7.65 -13.61 4.09
C SER A 105 7.86 -12.10 4.28
N PRO A 106 7.30 -11.45 5.32
CA PRO A 106 7.46 -10.01 5.53
C PRO A 106 8.90 -9.65 5.95
N GLY A 107 9.70 -10.63 6.38
CA GLY A 107 11.14 -10.46 6.63
C GLY A 107 12.02 -10.73 5.41
N ASP A 108 11.48 -11.27 4.32
CA ASP A 108 12.23 -11.53 3.09
C ASP A 108 12.00 -10.41 2.08
N LEU A 109 12.63 -9.27 2.36
CA LEU A 109 12.56 -8.09 1.51
C LEU A 109 13.20 -8.30 0.12
N THR A 110 14.05 -9.32 -0.01
CA THR A 110 14.66 -9.66 -1.31
C THR A 110 13.64 -10.34 -2.20
N ASP A 111 12.95 -11.36 -1.68
CA ASP A 111 11.89 -12.05 -2.43
C ASP A 111 10.72 -11.12 -2.75
N LEU A 112 10.40 -10.18 -1.84
CA LEU A 112 9.43 -9.12 -2.10
C LEU A 112 9.85 -8.23 -3.28
N ALA A 113 11.11 -7.76 -3.30
CA ALA A 113 11.64 -6.97 -4.41
C ALA A 113 11.60 -7.73 -5.74
N VAL A 114 12.01 -9.00 -5.74
CA VAL A 114 11.99 -9.86 -6.94
C VAL A 114 10.56 -10.05 -7.45
N SER A 115 9.60 -10.30 -6.55
CA SER A 115 8.20 -10.46 -6.90
C SER A 115 7.61 -9.20 -7.53
N ILE A 116 7.95 -8.02 -7.00
CA ILE A 116 7.55 -6.73 -7.58
C ILE A 116 8.16 -6.56 -8.98
N ASP A 117 9.47 -6.83 -9.13
CA ASP A 117 10.18 -6.70 -10.41
C ASP A 117 9.55 -7.57 -11.50
N GLN A 118 9.30 -8.85 -11.19
CA GLN A 118 8.66 -9.79 -12.10
C GLN A 118 7.25 -9.34 -12.50
N TRP A 119 6.47 -8.80 -11.56
CA TRP A 119 5.15 -8.27 -11.87
C TRP A 119 5.25 -7.06 -12.80
N VAL A 120 6.16 -6.11 -12.52
CA VAL A 120 6.35 -4.92 -13.35
C VAL A 120 6.74 -5.30 -14.79
N GLU A 121 7.63 -6.29 -14.97
CA GLU A 121 8.04 -6.79 -16.28
C GLU A 121 6.92 -7.52 -17.03
N ALA A 122 6.06 -8.25 -16.31
CA ALA A 122 4.97 -9.02 -16.91
C ALA A 122 3.78 -8.16 -17.38
N ILE A 123 3.63 -6.94 -16.83
CA ILE A 123 2.50 -6.05 -17.13
C ILE A 123 2.89 -5.03 -18.22
N PRO A 124 2.31 -5.12 -19.43
CA PRO A 124 2.67 -4.27 -20.58
C PRO A 124 2.19 -2.82 -20.43
N GLU A 125 1.20 -2.56 -19.58
CA GLU A 125 0.72 -1.21 -19.28
C GLU A 125 1.85 -0.37 -18.67
N LYS A 126 1.98 0.86 -19.19
CA LYS A 126 2.95 1.85 -18.71
C LYS A 126 2.50 2.51 -17.41
N ASP A 127 1.23 2.91 -17.38
CA ASP A 127 0.63 3.56 -16.22
C ASP A 127 0.12 2.49 -15.25
N LYS A 128 0.95 2.18 -14.25
CA LYS A 128 0.70 1.17 -13.22
C LYS A 128 1.04 1.74 -11.85
N PHE A 129 0.58 1.08 -10.78
CA PHE A 129 0.92 1.48 -9.43
C PHE A 129 1.38 0.34 -8.53
N LEU A 130 2.16 0.69 -7.51
CA LEU A 130 2.45 -0.14 -6.35
C LEU A 130 1.77 0.46 -5.12
N PHE A 131 1.05 -0.36 -4.37
CA PHE A 131 0.40 0.02 -3.12
C PHE A 131 0.93 -0.84 -1.97
N MET A 132 1.65 -0.23 -1.03
CA MET A 132 2.21 -0.90 0.15
C MET A 132 1.31 -0.67 1.38
N ASP A 133 0.64 -1.72 1.86
CA ASP A 133 -0.32 -1.74 2.97
C ASP A 133 0.18 -2.61 4.14
N SER A 134 0.87 -2.08 5.14
CA SER A 134 1.51 -0.76 5.21
C SER A 134 3.01 -0.92 5.40
N LEU A 135 3.75 0.11 5.00
CA LEU A 135 5.19 0.18 5.18
C LEU A 135 5.58 0.10 6.67
N SER A 136 4.88 0.82 7.56
CA SER A 136 5.12 0.76 9.01
C SER A 136 4.97 -0.63 9.61
N SER A 137 4.20 -1.52 8.99
CA SER A 137 3.99 -2.87 9.52
C SER A 137 5.17 -3.80 9.24
N LEU A 138 6.00 -3.48 8.25
CA LEU A 138 7.24 -4.22 8.01
C LEU A 138 8.26 -4.04 9.14
N LEU A 139 8.13 -2.99 9.97
CA LEU A 139 8.96 -2.79 11.17
C LEU A 139 8.80 -3.88 12.23
N PHE A 140 7.67 -4.61 12.24
CA PHE A 140 7.51 -5.75 13.15
C PHE A 140 8.43 -6.92 12.80
N TYR A 141 8.94 -6.96 11.57
CA TYR A 141 9.72 -8.07 11.03
C TYR A 141 11.13 -7.67 10.62
N ASN A 142 11.41 -6.37 10.53
CA ASN A 142 12.66 -5.81 10.02
C ASN A 142 13.13 -4.66 10.91
N SER A 143 14.44 -4.46 11.00
CA SER A 143 14.97 -3.26 11.65
C SER A 143 14.66 -2.02 10.81
N ALA A 144 14.53 -0.85 11.47
CA ALA A 144 14.29 0.43 10.80
C ALA A 144 15.34 0.73 9.72
N GLY A 145 16.63 0.49 10.01
CA GLY A 145 17.71 0.69 9.04
C GLY A 145 17.66 -0.25 7.82
N THR A 146 17.21 -1.50 8.01
CA THR A 146 16.99 -2.42 6.88
C THR A 146 15.83 -1.96 6.02
N LEU A 147 14.73 -1.54 6.65
CA LEU A 147 13.54 -1.07 5.94
C LEU A 147 13.76 0.27 5.22
N ALA A 148 14.56 1.17 5.79
CA ALA A 148 14.97 2.42 5.13
C ALA A 148 15.80 2.14 3.86
N LYS A 149 16.76 1.22 3.92
CA LYS A 149 17.54 0.79 2.74
C LYS A 149 16.67 0.13 1.68
N PHE A 150 15.75 -0.73 2.08
CA PHE A 150 14.80 -1.35 1.16
C PHE A 150 13.88 -0.31 0.51
N SER A 151 13.35 0.64 1.28
CA SER A 151 12.51 1.72 0.76
C SER A 151 13.29 2.59 -0.22
N HIS A 152 14.52 2.97 0.09
CA HIS A 152 15.40 3.69 -0.82
C HIS A 152 15.65 2.92 -2.13
N PHE A 153 15.97 1.63 -2.03
CA PHE A 153 16.14 0.76 -3.20
C PHE A 153 14.86 0.67 -4.03
N LEU A 154 13.72 0.40 -3.39
CA LEU A 154 12.44 0.21 -4.06
C LEU A 154 11.99 1.49 -4.76
N THR A 155 12.06 2.63 -4.09
CA THR A 155 11.74 3.94 -4.70
C THR A 155 12.65 4.25 -5.89
N GLY A 156 13.95 3.93 -5.82
CA GLY A 156 14.86 4.04 -6.95
C GLY A 156 14.43 3.18 -8.15
N ARG A 157 14.01 1.92 -7.90
CA ARG A 157 13.47 1.04 -8.94
C ARG A 157 12.17 1.58 -9.53
N MET A 158 11.25 2.05 -8.70
CA MET A 158 9.97 2.62 -9.13
C MET A 158 10.16 3.79 -10.10
N ARG A 159 11.13 4.67 -9.82
CA ARG A 159 11.48 5.78 -10.73
C ARG A 159 12.01 5.30 -12.08
N LEU A 160 12.78 4.20 -12.13
CA LEU A 160 13.25 3.61 -13.38
C LEU A 160 12.12 2.97 -14.20
N TRP A 161 11.10 2.47 -13.52
CA TRP A 161 9.93 1.85 -14.16
C TRP A 161 8.80 2.83 -14.48
N ASP A 162 8.94 4.10 -14.10
CA ASP A 162 7.85 5.09 -14.14
C ASP A 162 6.60 4.62 -13.37
N LEU A 163 6.81 3.94 -12.25
CA LEU A 163 5.78 3.30 -11.44
C LEU A 163 5.25 4.24 -10.37
N SER A 164 3.95 4.53 -10.41
CA SER A 164 3.29 5.33 -9.37
C SER A 164 3.28 4.57 -8.03
N GLY A 165 3.66 5.24 -6.94
CA GLY A 165 3.82 4.62 -5.63
C GLY A 165 2.88 5.15 -4.57
N ILE A 166 2.23 4.26 -3.82
CA ILE A 166 1.53 4.59 -2.59
C ILE A 166 2.14 3.81 -1.43
N PHE A 167 2.78 4.53 -0.52
CA PHE A 167 3.23 3.99 0.76
C PHE A 167 2.26 4.39 1.85
N MET A 168 1.41 3.45 2.27
CA MET A 168 0.59 3.65 3.46
C MET A 168 1.45 3.46 4.71
N SER A 169 1.30 4.36 5.66
CA SER A 169 1.87 4.20 6.99
C SER A 169 0.85 4.63 8.03
N LEU A 170 0.78 3.88 9.14
CA LEU A 170 0.04 4.36 10.30
C LEU A 170 0.82 5.52 10.93
N GLU A 171 0.14 6.63 11.23
CA GLU A 171 0.68 7.70 12.07
C GLU A 171 0.82 7.12 13.48
N LYS A 172 2.03 6.71 13.86
CA LYS A 172 2.37 6.31 15.24
C LYS A 172 3.23 7.40 15.87
N GLU A 173 2.95 7.74 17.11
CA GLU A 173 3.67 8.77 17.86
C GLU A 173 5.09 8.35 18.27
N ASP A 174 5.43 7.05 18.19
CA ASP A 174 6.59 6.49 18.91
C ASP A 174 7.90 6.34 18.09
N ASP A 175 7.91 6.54 16.76
CA ASP A 175 9.16 6.51 15.97
C ASP A 175 9.18 7.53 14.81
N PRO A 176 9.36 8.83 15.13
CA PRO A 176 9.39 9.90 14.14
C PRO A 176 10.57 9.81 13.16
N HIS A 177 11.71 9.26 13.58
CA HIS A 177 12.91 9.18 12.73
C HIS A 177 12.71 8.26 11.53
N PHE A 178 12.00 7.14 11.70
CA PHE A 178 11.70 6.22 10.61
C PHE A 178 10.91 6.87 9.47
N LEU A 179 9.87 7.65 9.83
CA LEU A 179 9.03 8.33 8.84
C LEU A 179 9.79 9.46 8.17
N ASP A 180 10.58 10.22 8.94
CA ASP A 180 11.41 11.30 8.41
C ASP A 180 12.40 10.78 7.35
N ASP A 181 13.05 9.64 7.59
CA ASP A 181 13.99 9.03 6.65
C ASP A 181 13.30 8.61 5.34
N ILE A 182 12.14 7.95 5.42
CA ILE A 182 11.47 7.43 4.23
C ILE A 182 10.75 8.52 3.45
N SER A 183 10.22 9.53 4.16
CA SER A 183 9.53 10.65 3.55
C SER A 183 10.42 11.41 2.55
N GLN A 184 11.74 11.44 2.79
CA GLN A 184 12.73 12.04 1.89
C GLN A 184 12.83 11.34 0.52
N PHE A 185 12.36 10.10 0.41
CA PHE A 185 12.33 9.37 -0.87
C PHE A 185 11.01 9.55 -1.62
N CYS A 186 9.99 10.07 -0.94
CA CYS A 186 8.67 10.33 -1.48
C CYS A 186 8.63 11.74 -2.07
N ASP A 187 7.82 11.91 -3.10
CA ASP A 187 7.64 13.20 -3.76
C ASP A 187 6.50 14.02 -3.09
N GLU A 188 5.55 13.35 -2.43
CA GLU A 188 4.47 13.98 -1.66
C GLU A 188 4.11 13.17 -0.41
N ILE A 189 3.66 13.89 0.62
CA ILE A 189 3.15 13.33 1.85
C ILE A 189 1.73 13.86 2.06
N ILE A 190 0.76 12.95 2.18
CA ILE A 190 -0.63 13.28 2.50
C ILE A 190 -0.91 12.77 3.90
N THR A 191 -1.31 13.67 4.81
CA THR A 191 -1.66 13.30 6.19
C THR A 191 -3.16 13.40 6.41
N ILE A 192 -3.79 12.28 6.76
CA ILE A 192 -5.22 12.18 7.07
C ILE A 192 -5.37 12.01 8.57
N LYS A 193 -5.88 13.04 9.23
CA LYS A 193 -6.19 13.04 10.66
C LYS A 193 -7.68 12.89 10.87
N GLY A 194 -8.07 12.16 11.91
CA GLY A 194 -9.43 12.17 12.41
C GLY A 194 -9.87 13.58 12.80
N ALA A 195 -11.18 13.82 12.73
CA ALA A 195 -11.77 15.02 13.31
C ALA A 195 -11.38 15.06 14.80
N LYS A 196 -10.55 16.04 15.19
CA LYS A 196 -10.34 16.35 16.60
C LYS A 196 -11.68 16.82 17.16
N GLU A 197 -12.16 16.13 18.20
CA GLU A 197 -13.22 16.65 19.07
C GLU A 197 -12.76 17.94 19.77
#